data_AF-W1YCP7-F1
#
_entry.id   AF-W1YCP7-F1
#
_cell.length_a   1.000
_cell.length_b   1.000
_cell.length_c   1.000
_cell.angle_alpha   90.00
_cell.angle_beta   90.00
_cell.angle_gamma   90.00
#
_symmetry.space_group_name_H-M   'P 1'
#
loop_
_entity.id
_entity.type
_entity.pdbx_description
1 polymer ?
#
loop_
_entity_poly.entity_id
_entity_poly.type
_entity_poly.pdbx_seq_one_letter_code
_entity_poly.pdbx_strand_id
1 'polypeptide(L)' 'MKFYDFKARKMNGQEVSMEDYKGKVVLVVNTASKCGLTPQFEE' A
#
# COMPACT_ATOMS: atom_id res chain seq x y z
N MET A 1 -8.74 17.14 -1.72
CA MET A 1 -8.47 15.79 -1.19
C MET A 1 -7.00 15.69 -0.83
N LYS A 2 -6.70 15.22 0.37
CA LYS A 2 -5.35 14.94 0.86
C LYS A 2 -5.15 13.43 0.91
N PHE A 3 -3.89 12.97 0.95
CA PHE A 3 -3.54 11.56 1.07
C PHE A 3 -4.30 10.86 2.23
N TYR A 4 -4.45 11.54 3.36
CA TYR A 4 -5.07 10.98 4.56
C TYR A 4 -6.59 10.78 4.47
N ASP A 5 -7.25 11.36 3.48
CA ASP A 5 -8.70 11.18 3.26
C ASP A 5 -9.02 9.82 2.61
N PHE A 6 -8.00 9.10 2.11
CA PHE A 6 -8.18 7.83 1.39
C PHE A 6 -8.29 6.63 2.32
N LYS A 7 -8.99 5.62 1.82
CA LYS A 7 -9.02 4.27 2.39
C LYS A 7 -8.67 3.26 1.32
N ALA A 8 -8.08 2.15 1.73
CA ALA A 8 -7.78 1.02 0.86
C ALA A 8 -8.23 -0.29 1.50
N ARG A 9 -8.55 -1.29 0.67
CA ARG A 9 -8.86 -2.64 1.13
C ARG A 9 -7.59 -3.47 1.18
N LYS A 10 -7.30 -4.07 2.34
CA LYS A 10 -6.22 -5.04 2.51
C LYS A 10 -6.55 -6.36 1.84
N MET A 11 -5.53 -7.20 1.62
CA MET A 11 -5.71 -8.55 1.05
C MET A 11 -6.64 -9.45 1.90
N ASN A 12 -6.68 -9.26 3.21
CA ASN A 12 -7.57 -9.98 4.12
C ASN A 12 -9.02 -9.42 4.14
N GLY A 13 -9.32 -8.43 3.29
CA GLY A 13 -10.65 -7.85 3.14
C GLY A 13 -10.96 -6.68 4.09
N GLN A 14 -10.14 -6.40 5.10
CA GLN A 14 -10.32 -5.26 6.02
C GLN A 14 -9.96 -3.93 5.34
N GLU A 15 -10.59 -2.83 5.76
CA GLU A 15 -10.18 -1.48 5.33
C GLU A 15 -8.99 -0.96 6.16
N VAL A 16 -8.14 -0.16 5.52
CA VAL A 16 -7.10 0.65 6.16
C VAL A 16 -7.28 2.12 5.79
N SER A 17 -7.16 2.99 6.78
CA SER A 17 -7.18 4.45 6.60
C SER A 17 -5.77 4.96 6.33
N MET A 18 -5.61 5.89 5.39
CA MET A 18 -4.32 6.53 5.18
C MET A 18 -3.93 7.46 6.34
N GLU A 19 -4.90 7.95 7.12
CA GLU A 19 -4.65 8.71 8.37
C GLU A 19 -3.79 7.94 9.37
N ASP A 20 -3.83 6.59 9.36
CA ASP A 20 -3.02 5.73 10.25
C ASP A 20 -1.50 5.90 10.02
N TYR A 21 -1.09 6.47 8.88
CA TYR A 21 0.31 6.72 8.51
C TYR A 21 0.75 8.18 8.71
N LYS A 22 -0.07 9.02 9.34
CA LYS A 22 0.25 10.43 9.54
C LYS A 22 1.55 10.63 10.31
N GLY A 23 2.36 11.58 9.83
CA GLY A 23 3.69 11.88 10.40
C GLY A 23 4.79 10.90 9.97
N LYS A 24 4.49 9.91 9.12
CA LYS A 24 5.48 9.01 8.53
C LYS A 24 5.73 9.37 7.07
N VAL A 25 6.94 9.08 6.59
CA VAL A 25 7.22 9.05 5.15
C VAL A 25 6.58 7.79 4.58
N VAL A 26 5.78 7.94 3.52
CA VAL A 26 5.05 6.84 2.88
C VAL A 26 5.51 6.70 1.44
N LEU A 27 5.90 5.49 1.04
CA LEU A 27 6.17 5.11 -0.34
C LEU A 27 5.05 4.20 -0.84
N VAL A 28 4.37 4.61 -1.92
CA VAL A 28 3.31 3.81 -2.57
C VAL A 28 3.91 3.08 -3.76
N VAL A 29 3.75 1.76 -3.79
CA VAL A 29 4.26 0.90 -4.86
C VAL A 29 3.09 0.13 -5.47
N ASN A 30 2.91 0.24 -6.78
CA ASN A 30 2.00 -0.63 -7.52
C ASN A 30 2.73 -1.94 -7.84
N THR A 31 2.15 -3.07 -7.45
CA THR A 31 2.77 -4.40 -7.58
C THR A 31 1.94 -5.31 -8.47
N ALA A 32 2.58 -6.33 -9.04
CA ALA A 32 1.94 -7.37 -9.83
C ALA A 32 2.72 -8.69 -9.68
N SER A 33 2.01 -9.82 -9.64
CA SER A 33 2.57 -11.14 -9.30
C SER A 33 3.32 -11.84 -10.44
N LYS A 34 3.25 -11.32 -11.68
CA LYS A 34 3.86 -11.94 -12.86
C LYS A 34 4.72 -10.94 -13.65
N CYS A 35 5.35 -10.01 -12.94
CA CYS A 35 6.23 -9.03 -13.57
C CYS A 35 7.69 -9.42 -13.37
N GLY A 36 8.58 -8.96 -14.26
CA GLY A 36 10.01 -9.28 -14.17
C GLY A 36 10.69 -8.81 -12.88
N LEU A 37 10.04 -7.92 -12.13
CA LEU A 37 10.49 -7.41 -10.84
C LEU A 37 9.89 -8.16 -9.64
N THR A 38 9.03 -9.16 -9.83
CA THR A 38 8.41 -9.92 -8.72
C THR A 38 9.41 -10.53 -7.71
N PRO A 39 10.64 -10.99 -8.09
CA PRO A 39 11.61 -11.52 -7.12
C PRO A 39 12.02 -10.56 -5.99
N GLN A 40 11.72 -9.26 -6.10
CA GLN A 40 11.96 -8.27 -5.05
C GLN A 40 11.17 -8.50 -3.74
N PHE A 41 10.29 -9.50 -3.70
CA PHE A 41 9.48 -9.86 -2.53
C PHE A 41 9.86 -11.22 -1.90
N GLU A 42 10.85 -11.93 -2.43
CA GLU A 42 11.19 -13.32 -2.06
C GLU A 42 12.39 -13.43 -1.09
N GLU A 43 12.58 -12.46 -0.18
CA GLU A 43 13.63 -12.53 0.86
C GLU A 43 13.47 -13.71 1.83
#